data_AF-A0A539EGV6-F1
#
_entry.id   AF-A0A539EGV6-F1
#
_cell.length_a   1.000
_cell.length_b   1.000
_cell.length_c   1.000
_cell.angle_alpha   90.00
_cell.angle_beta   90.00
_cell.angle_gamma   90.00
#
_symmetry.space_group_name_H-M   'P 1'
#
loop_
_entity.id
_entity.type
_entity.pdbx_description
1 polymer ?
#
loop_
_entity_poly.entity_id
_entity_poly.type
_entity_poly.pdbx_seq_one_letter_code
_entity_poly.pdbx_strand_id
1 'polypeptide(L)'
;MRYWVYINGEVPGSYEPEELAAIPGFGDAALVCPASSDLAERRWERAAVYPDITEALRLRAKPPLTPLSAPRATRAEDPVRALSPDDVLNDSSQRIFRHVTELMKELENRREERAITQSLQRKVAELTGELNALRERASYLQGRSDLVPGFQDRERELQEALARARADLHETRAGAERLDADLAKSSNDLLSTRRHLEEAKAEAAEREKHLAQLSKRMAEKEASLAKAFGVIRRLEESLGDLLPSVMVGVERRVPE
;
A
#
# COMPACT_ATOMS: atom_id res chain seq x y z
N MET A 1 -30.62 27.32 -2.01
CA MET A 1 -29.65 26.25 -1.63
C MET A 1 -29.14 25.70 -2.94
N ARG A 2 -27.83 25.51 -3.12
CA ARG A 2 -27.28 25.15 -4.43
C ARG A 2 -27.25 23.65 -4.65
N TYR A 3 -27.49 23.25 -5.89
CA TYR A 3 -27.54 21.87 -6.33
C TYR A 3 -26.64 21.66 -7.53
N TRP A 4 -25.88 20.58 -7.52
CA TRP A 4 -25.18 20.06 -8.69
C TRP A 4 -26.14 19.21 -9.49
N VAL A 5 -26.10 19.31 -10.81
CA VAL A 5 -26.97 18.55 -11.71
C VAL A 5 -26.14 17.68 -12.65
N TYR A 6 -26.62 16.47 -12.93
CA TYR A 6 -26.01 15.58 -13.92
C TYR A 6 -26.82 15.61 -15.21
N ILE A 7 -26.25 16.16 -16.28
CA ILE A 7 -26.90 16.30 -17.59
C ILE A 7 -25.95 15.82 -18.67
N ASN A 8 -26.41 14.90 -19.53
CA ASN A 8 -25.66 14.41 -20.69
C ASN A 8 -24.24 13.89 -20.39
N GLY A 9 -24.00 13.32 -19.20
CA GLY A 9 -22.70 12.77 -18.84
C GLY A 9 -21.76 13.75 -18.12
N GLU A 10 -22.14 15.02 -18.02
CA GLU A 10 -21.32 16.08 -17.42
C GLU A 10 -22.02 16.73 -16.21
N VAL A 11 -21.21 17.33 -15.34
CA VAL A 11 -21.66 18.09 -14.17
C VAL A 11 -21.24 19.55 -14.39
N PRO A 12 -22.11 20.38 -15.02
CA PRO A 12 -21.72 21.70 -15.52
C PRO A 12 -21.51 22.75 -14.41
N GLY A 13 -21.95 22.47 -13.17
CA GLY A 13 -21.74 23.33 -12.01
C GLY A 13 -22.81 23.20 -10.94
N SER A 14 -22.79 24.11 -9.97
CA SER A 14 -23.83 24.25 -8.94
C SER A 14 -24.80 25.37 -9.31
N TYR A 15 -26.10 25.12 -9.22
CA TYR A 15 -27.18 26.02 -9.62
C TYR A 15 -28.16 26.25 -8.46
N GLU A 16 -28.86 27.38 -8.45
CA GLU A 16 -30.02 27.56 -7.57
C GLU A 16 -31.27 26.85 -8.17
N PRO A 17 -32.30 26.53 -7.36
CA PRO A 17 -33.48 25.78 -7.82
C PRO A 17 -34.23 26.43 -9.00
N GLU A 18 -34.26 27.77 -9.05
CA GLU A 18 -34.89 28.53 -10.13
C GLU A 18 -34.13 28.41 -11.45
N GLU A 19 -32.79 28.38 -11.39
CA GLU A 19 -31.92 28.22 -12.56
C GLU A 19 -32.02 26.81 -13.13
N LEU A 20 -32.11 25.79 -12.26
CA LEU A 20 -32.34 24.40 -12.67
C LEU A 20 -33.66 24.25 -13.43
N ALA A 21 -34.74 24.88 -12.95
CA ALA A 21 -36.03 24.85 -13.61
C ALA A 21 -36.01 25.51 -15.00
N ALA A 22 -35.09 26.43 -15.27
CA ALA A 22 -34.91 27.08 -16.57
C ALA A 22 -34.18 26.20 -17.61
N ILE A 23 -33.46 25.15 -17.17
CA ILE A 23 -32.70 24.29 -18.07
C ILE A 23 -33.67 23.45 -18.94
N PRO A 24 -33.52 23.47 -20.28
CA PRO A 24 -34.34 22.65 -21.17
C PRO A 24 -34.04 21.16 -20.95
N GLY A 25 -35.08 20.36 -20.71
CA GLY A 25 -34.95 18.92 -20.43
C GLY A 25 -34.70 18.57 -18.96
N PHE A 26 -34.51 19.56 -18.09
CA PHE A 26 -34.51 19.32 -16.64
C PHE A 26 -35.95 19.10 -16.13
N GLY A 27 -36.14 18.09 -15.29
CA GLY A 27 -37.43 17.72 -14.74
C GLY A 27 -37.28 16.76 -13.55
N ASP A 28 -38.40 16.25 -13.05
CA ASP A 28 -38.48 15.47 -11.79
C ASP A 28 -37.56 14.24 -11.74
N ALA A 29 -37.21 13.69 -12.91
CA ALA A 29 -36.35 12.50 -13.04
C ALA A 29 -34.84 12.83 -13.13
N ALA A 30 -34.46 14.11 -13.19
CA ALA A 30 -33.06 14.52 -13.25
C ALA A 30 -32.32 14.19 -11.95
N LEU A 31 -31.03 13.85 -12.05
CA LEU A 31 -30.19 13.55 -10.90
C LEU A 31 -29.53 14.83 -10.38
N VAL A 32 -29.74 15.12 -9.11
CA VAL A 32 -29.20 16.29 -8.42
C VAL A 32 -28.51 15.88 -7.12
N CYS A 33 -27.54 16.70 -6.69
CA CYS A 33 -26.80 16.51 -5.45
C CYS A 33 -26.63 17.86 -4.74
N PRO A 34 -26.94 17.98 -3.43
CA PRO A 34 -26.76 19.22 -2.68
C PRO A 34 -25.28 19.65 -2.66
N ALA A 35 -25.00 20.93 -2.89
CA ALA A 35 -23.63 21.46 -2.88
C ALA A 35 -22.98 21.48 -1.47
N SER A 36 -23.74 21.17 -0.43
CA SER A 36 -23.30 21.13 0.97
C SER A 36 -22.71 19.77 1.40
N SER A 37 -22.83 18.71 0.59
CA SER A 37 -22.20 17.42 0.90
C SER A 37 -20.78 17.35 0.35
N ASP A 38 -19.84 16.87 1.16
CA ASP A 38 -18.44 16.65 0.77
C ASP A 38 -18.35 15.78 -0.49
N LEU A 39 -17.43 16.13 -1.40
CA LEU A 39 -17.30 15.51 -2.73
C LEU A 39 -17.14 13.98 -2.72
N ALA A 40 -16.74 13.38 -1.59
CA ALA A 40 -16.56 11.95 -1.42
C ALA A 40 -17.88 11.17 -1.25
N GLU A 41 -18.96 11.82 -0.82
CA GLU A 41 -20.27 11.19 -0.56
C GLU A 41 -21.36 11.77 -1.46
N ARG A 42 -21.09 11.86 -2.77
CA ARG A 42 -22.07 12.34 -3.76
C ARG A 42 -23.22 11.34 -3.91
N ARG A 43 -24.21 11.43 -3.03
CA ARG A 43 -25.50 10.75 -3.14
C ARG A 43 -26.33 11.48 -4.18
N TRP A 44 -26.30 10.98 -5.41
CA TRP A 44 -27.12 11.48 -6.50
C TRP A 44 -28.55 10.99 -6.32
N GLU A 45 -29.47 11.92 -6.10
CA GLU A 45 -30.88 11.63 -5.88
C GLU A 45 -31.73 12.30 -6.96
N ARG A 46 -32.97 11.84 -7.13
CA ARG A 46 -33.88 12.44 -8.09
C ARG A 46 -34.31 13.84 -7.62
N ALA A 47 -34.46 14.77 -8.56
CA ALA A 47 -34.93 16.13 -8.31
C ALA A 47 -36.27 16.16 -7.55
N ALA A 48 -37.14 15.17 -7.75
CA ALA A 48 -38.40 15.01 -7.05
C ALA A 48 -38.30 14.85 -5.51
N VAL A 49 -37.12 14.49 -4.98
CA VAL A 49 -36.90 14.33 -3.53
C VAL A 49 -36.79 15.68 -2.83
N TYR A 50 -36.42 16.74 -3.57
CA TYR A 50 -36.17 18.07 -3.04
C TYR A 50 -37.39 18.99 -3.27
N PRO A 51 -38.09 19.43 -2.21
CA PRO A 51 -39.35 20.15 -2.34
C PRO A 51 -39.19 21.52 -3.02
N ASP A 52 -38.09 22.20 -2.78
CA ASP A 52 -37.73 23.49 -3.36
C ASP A 52 -37.54 23.44 -4.89
N ILE A 53 -36.96 22.34 -5.41
CA ILE A 53 -36.84 22.13 -6.87
C ILE A 53 -38.21 21.85 -7.50
N THR A 54 -39.05 21.06 -6.83
CA THR A 54 -40.40 20.75 -7.34
C THR A 54 -41.32 21.98 -7.36
N GLU A 55 -41.16 22.90 -6.40
CA GLU A 55 -41.87 24.18 -6.40
C GLU A 55 -41.45 25.07 -7.57
N ALA A 56 -40.15 25.17 -7.86
CA ALA A 56 -39.62 25.92 -8.99
C ALA A 56 -40.12 25.37 -10.35
N LEU A 57 -40.18 24.03 -10.51
CA LEU A 57 -40.72 23.40 -11.72
C LEU A 57 -42.22 23.64 -11.90
N ARG A 58 -42.99 23.67 -10.81
CA ARG A 58 -44.43 24.00 -10.86
C ARG A 58 -44.71 25.44 -11.26
N LEU A 59 -43.86 26.38 -10.84
CA LEU A 59 -43.99 27.79 -11.23
C LEU A 59 -43.76 28.00 -12.74
N ARG A 60 -42.90 27.19 -13.36
CA ARG A 60 -42.66 27.20 -14.82
C ARG A 60 -43.84 26.65 -15.63
N ALA A 61 -44.60 25.68 -15.09
CA ALA A 61 -45.65 24.97 -15.82
C ALA A 61 -46.97 25.75 -15.99
N LYS A 62 -47.01 27.06 -15.73
CA LYS A 62 -48.21 27.89 -15.87
C LYS A 62 -48.20 28.68 -17.19
N PRO A 63 -48.81 28.18 -18.28
CA PRO A 63 -48.91 28.92 -19.54
C PRO A 63 -49.94 30.06 -19.48
N PRO A 64 -49.70 31.20 -20.15
CA PRO A 64 -50.69 32.25 -20.34
C PRO A 64 -51.71 31.86 -21.42
N LEU A 65 -53.00 32.03 -21.12
CA LEU A 65 -54.11 31.83 -22.05
C LEU A 65 -54.21 32.99 -23.05
N THR A 66 -54.11 32.70 -24.35
CA THR A 66 -54.52 33.59 -25.45
C THR A 66 -55.87 33.13 -26.05
N PRO A 67 -56.81 34.04 -26.34
CA PRO A 67 -58.18 33.69 -26.76
C PRO A 67 -58.32 33.44 -28.29
N LEU A 68 -59.28 32.56 -28.62
CA LEU A 68 -59.76 32.21 -29.96
C LEU A 68 -60.34 33.41 -30.74
N SER A 69 -59.97 33.53 -32.02
CA SER A 69 -60.73 34.29 -33.03
C SER A 69 -61.78 33.40 -33.71
N ALA A 70 -63.02 33.91 -33.82
CA ALA A 70 -64.14 33.29 -34.50
C ALA A 70 -64.01 33.31 -36.05
N PRO A 71 -64.64 32.38 -36.79
CA PRO A 71 -64.63 32.36 -38.25
C PRO A 71 -65.68 33.32 -38.84
N ARG A 72 -65.28 34.04 -39.90
CA ARG A 72 -66.17 34.89 -40.70
C ARG A 72 -66.88 34.05 -41.76
N ALA A 73 -68.21 34.12 -41.75
CA ALA A 73 -69.11 33.46 -42.65
C ALA A 73 -69.13 34.08 -44.07
N THR A 74 -69.38 33.20 -45.03
CA THR A 74 -70.23 33.35 -46.24
C THR A 74 -69.91 34.40 -47.30
N ARG A 75 -69.60 33.90 -48.50
CA ARG A 75 -70.04 34.48 -49.78
C ARG A 75 -70.34 33.30 -50.72
N ALA A 76 -71.60 32.84 -50.73
CA ALA A 76 -72.62 33.26 -51.68
C ALA A 76 -72.23 32.84 -53.11
N GLU A 77 -72.70 31.63 -53.44
CA GLU A 77 -72.78 31.07 -54.78
C GLU A 77 -73.75 31.88 -55.63
N ASP A 78 -73.37 32.18 -56.86
CA ASP A 78 -74.27 32.66 -57.91
C ASP A 78 -74.27 31.66 -59.09
N PRO A 79 -75.39 31.53 -59.81
CA PRO A 79 -75.72 30.33 -60.57
C PRO A 79 -75.27 30.38 -62.04
N VAL A 80 -74.86 29.21 -62.53
CA VAL A 80 -74.94 28.72 -63.92
C VAL A 80 -74.69 29.77 -65.01
N ARG A 81 -73.40 30.08 -65.26
CA ARG A 81 -72.95 30.59 -66.57
C ARG A 81 -72.65 29.40 -67.48
N ALA A 82 -73.21 29.43 -68.70
CA ALA A 82 -72.85 28.53 -69.77
C ALA A 82 -71.34 28.69 -70.07
N LEU A 83 -70.60 27.59 -69.93
CA LEU A 83 -69.15 27.52 -70.13
C LEU A 83 -68.80 27.93 -71.56
N SER A 84 -68.05 29.02 -71.71
CA SER A 84 -67.37 29.34 -72.97
C SER A 84 -66.30 28.26 -73.24
N PRO A 85 -66.02 27.89 -74.50
CA PRO A 85 -64.89 27.00 -74.84
C PRO A 85 -63.56 27.45 -74.21
N ASP A 86 -63.38 28.75 -74.02
CA ASP A 86 -62.21 29.34 -73.35
C ASP A 86 -62.19 29.05 -71.83
N ASP A 87 -63.34 28.92 -71.18
CA ASP A 87 -63.42 28.58 -69.75
C ASP A 87 -63.05 27.11 -69.51
N VAL A 88 -63.40 26.22 -70.45
CA VAL A 88 -63.01 24.79 -70.41
C VAL A 88 -61.51 24.63 -70.67
N LEU A 89 -60.95 25.40 -71.60
CA LEU A 89 -59.51 25.46 -71.83
C LEU A 89 -58.76 26.04 -70.62
N ASN A 90 -59.31 27.08 -70.00
CA ASN A 90 -58.72 27.67 -68.80
C ASN A 90 -58.79 26.68 -67.62
N ASP A 91 -59.91 25.99 -67.38
CA ASP A 91 -60.04 25.00 -66.29
C ASP A 91 -59.15 23.76 -66.52
N SER A 92 -59.04 23.27 -67.75
CA SER A 92 -58.10 22.18 -68.08
C SER A 92 -56.63 22.61 -67.94
N SER A 93 -56.27 23.82 -68.36
CA SER A 93 -54.93 24.36 -68.15
C SER A 93 -54.62 24.51 -66.66
N GLN A 94 -55.55 25.02 -65.85
CA GLN A 94 -55.40 25.13 -64.40
C GLN A 94 -55.25 23.76 -63.72
N ARG A 95 -55.99 22.74 -64.18
CA ARG A 95 -55.80 21.36 -63.68
C ARG A 95 -54.43 20.80 -64.03
N ILE A 96 -53.95 21.04 -65.26
CA ILE A 96 -52.61 20.64 -65.67
C ILE A 96 -51.56 21.37 -64.83
N PHE A 97 -51.67 22.69 -64.63
CA PHE A 97 -50.75 23.43 -63.78
C PHE A 97 -50.75 22.93 -62.33
N ARG A 98 -51.93 22.65 -61.75
CA ARG A 98 -52.03 22.05 -60.42
C ARG A 98 -51.31 20.70 -60.37
N HIS A 99 -51.58 19.82 -61.34
CA HIS A 99 -50.94 18.51 -61.39
C HIS A 99 -49.42 18.60 -61.60
N VAL A 100 -48.94 19.51 -62.45
CA VAL A 100 -47.51 19.77 -62.62
C VAL A 100 -46.89 20.30 -61.32
N THR A 101 -47.57 21.21 -60.62
CA THR A 101 -47.07 21.70 -59.30
C THR A 101 -47.07 20.62 -58.23
N GLU A 102 -48.05 19.71 -58.24
CA GLU A 102 -48.08 18.54 -57.35
C GLU A 102 -46.92 17.58 -57.66
N LEU A 103 -46.67 17.29 -58.94
CA LEU A 103 -45.54 16.47 -59.37
C LEU A 103 -44.19 17.12 -59.04
N MET A 104 -44.06 18.45 -59.19
CA MET A 104 -42.85 19.17 -58.78
C MET A 104 -42.61 19.04 -57.28
N LYS A 105 -43.65 19.22 -56.45
CA LYS A 105 -43.57 19.02 -54.99
C LYS A 105 -43.21 17.58 -54.64
N GLU A 106 -43.80 16.60 -55.32
CA GLU A 106 -43.48 15.20 -55.09
C GLU A 106 -42.02 14.87 -55.47
N LEU A 107 -41.51 15.44 -56.56
CA LEU A 107 -40.11 15.29 -56.95
C LEU A 107 -39.15 15.97 -55.96
N GLU A 108 -39.53 17.13 -55.43
CA GLU A 108 -38.77 17.84 -54.39
C GLU A 108 -38.74 17.03 -53.09
N ASN A 109 -39.90 16.54 -52.62
CA ASN A 109 -39.98 15.64 -51.47
C ASN A 109 -39.11 14.40 -51.66
N ARG A 110 -39.13 13.76 -52.84
CA ARG A 110 -38.26 12.61 -53.13
C ARG A 110 -36.77 12.96 -53.14
N ARG A 111 -36.40 14.19 -53.48
CA ARG A 111 -34.99 14.65 -53.39
C ARG A 111 -34.60 14.89 -51.94
N GLU A 112 -35.47 15.49 -51.15
CA GLU A 112 -35.26 15.69 -49.71
C GLU A 112 -35.14 14.36 -48.96
N GLU A 113 -36.02 13.40 -49.22
CA GLU A 113 -35.95 12.04 -48.67
C GLU A 113 -34.62 11.36 -49.02
N ARG A 114 -34.14 11.51 -50.26
CA ARG A 114 -32.81 11.01 -50.67
C ARG A 114 -31.67 11.71 -49.95
N ALA A 115 -31.77 13.02 -49.73
CA ALA A 115 -30.77 13.77 -48.99
C ALA A 115 -30.72 13.34 -47.52
N ILE A 116 -31.88 13.15 -46.88
CA ILE A 116 -32.00 12.69 -45.50
C ILE A 116 -31.44 11.28 -45.37
N THR A 117 -31.85 10.35 -46.24
CA THR A 117 -31.35 8.97 -46.21
C THR A 117 -29.83 8.91 -46.39
N GLN A 118 -29.25 9.72 -47.27
CA GLN A 118 -27.79 9.84 -47.41
C GLN A 118 -27.13 10.42 -46.15
N SER A 119 -27.73 11.43 -45.51
CA SER A 119 -27.19 12.01 -44.26
C SER A 119 -27.22 10.98 -43.11
N LEU A 120 -28.29 10.19 -43.01
CA LEU A 120 -28.42 9.12 -42.05
C LEU A 120 -27.41 8.00 -42.31
N GLN A 121 -27.21 7.61 -43.58
CA GLN A 121 -26.18 6.63 -43.95
C GLN A 121 -24.78 7.09 -43.54
N ARG A 122 -24.44 8.37 -43.76
CA ARG A 122 -23.16 8.93 -43.28
C ARG A 122 -23.07 8.85 -41.76
N LYS A 123 -24.14 9.21 -41.04
CA LYS A 123 -24.11 9.17 -39.58
C LYS A 123 -24.00 7.75 -39.03
N VAL A 124 -24.67 6.78 -39.66
CA VAL A 124 -24.53 5.36 -39.32
C VAL A 124 -23.11 4.88 -39.57
N ALA A 125 -22.47 5.29 -40.67
CA ALA A 125 -21.07 4.95 -40.94
C ALA A 125 -20.12 5.55 -39.90
N GLU A 126 -20.30 6.82 -39.53
CA GLU A 126 -19.54 7.49 -38.46
C GLU A 126 -19.68 6.75 -37.12
N LEU A 127 -20.91 6.49 -36.68
CA LEU A 127 -21.18 5.78 -35.42
C LEU A 127 -20.62 4.36 -35.41
N THR A 128 -20.64 3.67 -36.57
CA THR A 128 -20.03 2.35 -36.71
C THR A 128 -18.51 2.43 -36.55
N GLY A 129 -17.88 3.47 -37.10
CA GLY A 129 -16.45 3.74 -36.91
C GLY A 129 -16.11 4.01 -35.44
N GLU A 130 -16.88 4.87 -34.78
CA GLU A 130 -16.72 5.18 -33.35
C GLU A 130 -16.88 3.92 -32.48
N LEU A 131 -17.89 3.09 -32.74
CA LEU A 131 -18.10 1.82 -32.03
C LEU A 131 -16.93 0.85 -32.20
N ASN A 132 -16.36 0.76 -33.41
CA ASN A 132 -15.20 -0.09 -33.64
C ASN A 132 -13.96 0.44 -32.91
N ALA A 133 -13.70 1.74 -32.96
CA ALA A 133 -12.61 2.37 -32.21
C ALA A 133 -12.76 2.15 -30.68
N LEU A 134 -13.98 2.25 -30.16
CA LEU A 134 -14.26 1.97 -28.74
C LEU A 134 -14.05 0.49 -28.40
N ARG A 135 -14.42 -0.44 -29.28
CA ARG A 135 -14.17 -1.88 -29.10
C ARG A 135 -12.68 -2.21 -29.08
N GLU A 136 -11.89 -1.63 -29.99
CA GLU A 136 -10.44 -1.80 -30.01
C GLU A 136 -9.80 -1.25 -28.74
N ARG A 137 -10.21 -0.06 -28.30
CA ARG A 137 -9.76 0.52 -27.04
C ARG A 137 -10.13 -0.34 -25.84
N ALA A 138 -11.36 -0.87 -25.80
CA ALA A 138 -11.80 -1.76 -24.74
C ALA A 138 -10.97 -3.05 -24.71
N SER A 139 -10.70 -3.66 -25.87
CA SER A 139 -9.84 -4.84 -25.99
C SER A 139 -8.41 -4.56 -25.51
N TYR A 140 -7.84 -3.41 -25.87
CA TYR A 140 -6.52 -3.00 -25.40
C TYR A 140 -6.48 -2.80 -23.87
N LEU A 141 -7.50 -2.15 -23.31
CA LEU A 141 -7.60 -1.96 -21.85
C LEU A 141 -7.83 -3.29 -21.13
N GLN A 142 -8.60 -4.20 -21.70
CA GLN A 142 -8.81 -5.54 -21.17
C GLN A 142 -7.48 -6.31 -21.11
N GLY A 143 -6.72 -6.34 -22.20
CA GLY A 143 -5.41 -7.01 -22.22
C GLY A 143 -4.42 -6.42 -21.21
N ARG A 144 -4.50 -5.12 -20.92
CA ARG A 144 -3.71 -4.50 -19.84
C ARG A 144 -4.23 -4.85 -18.45
N SER A 145 -5.55 -4.94 -18.28
CA SER A 145 -6.18 -5.37 -17.03
C SER A 145 -5.77 -6.80 -16.67
N ASP A 146 -5.67 -7.68 -17.67
CA ASP A 146 -5.28 -9.07 -17.47
C ASP A 146 -3.83 -9.23 -16.98
N LEU A 147 -2.98 -8.19 -17.13
CA LEU A 147 -1.62 -8.17 -16.58
C LEU A 147 -1.56 -7.77 -15.10
N VAL A 148 -2.60 -7.11 -14.57
CA VAL A 148 -2.63 -6.63 -13.18
C VAL A 148 -2.45 -7.76 -12.17
N PRO A 149 -3.11 -8.93 -12.30
CA PRO A 149 -2.89 -10.05 -11.40
C PRO A 149 -1.43 -10.51 -11.36
N GLY A 150 -0.75 -10.58 -12.51
CA GLY A 150 0.66 -10.98 -12.57
C GLY A 150 1.59 -9.99 -11.86
N PHE A 151 1.29 -8.69 -11.91
CA PHE A 151 2.01 -7.69 -11.12
C PHE A 151 1.73 -7.84 -9.62
N GLN A 152 0.48 -8.12 -9.24
CA GLN A 152 0.10 -8.34 -7.84
C GLN A 152 0.75 -9.60 -7.26
N ASP A 153 0.82 -10.68 -8.01
CA ASP A 153 1.47 -11.92 -7.58
C ASP A 153 2.98 -11.71 -7.40
N ARG A 154 3.63 -11.02 -8.34
CA ARG A 154 5.04 -10.64 -8.19
C ARG A 154 5.29 -9.72 -7.00
N GLU A 155 4.36 -8.80 -6.73
CA GLU A 155 4.44 -7.95 -5.54
C GLU A 155 4.34 -8.77 -4.25
N ARG A 156 3.41 -9.74 -4.18
CA ARG A 156 3.29 -10.67 -3.04
C ARG A 156 4.56 -11.51 -2.86
N GLU A 157 5.11 -12.07 -3.93
CA GLU A 157 6.37 -12.82 -3.89
C GLU A 157 7.53 -11.97 -3.35
N LEU A 158 7.64 -10.72 -3.79
CA LEU A 158 8.65 -9.79 -3.29
C LEU A 158 8.41 -9.42 -1.82
N GLN A 159 7.16 -9.23 -1.40
CA GLN A 159 6.82 -8.96 0.00
C GLN A 159 7.16 -10.16 0.90
N GLU A 160 6.89 -11.39 0.45
CA GLU A 160 7.29 -12.61 1.16
C GLU A 160 8.80 -12.75 1.23
N ALA A 161 9.52 -12.51 0.13
CA ALA A 161 10.98 -12.55 0.11
C ALA A 161 11.60 -11.52 1.06
N LEU A 162 11.04 -10.30 1.10
CA LEU A 162 11.45 -9.26 2.06
C LEU A 162 11.16 -9.66 3.51
N ALA A 163 10.02 -10.29 3.77
CA ALA A 163 9.68 -10.79 5.11
C ALA A 163 10.66 -11.89 5.56
N ARG A 164 11.00 -12.83 4.67
CA ARG A 164 12.01 -13.87 4.93
C ARG A 164 13.39 -13.26 5.21
N ALA A 165 13.86 -12.36 4.35
CA ALA A 165 15.15 -11.69 4.54
C ALA A 165 15.22 -10.90 5.86
N ARG A 166 14.12 -10.26 6.28
CA ARG A 166 14.03 -9.59 7.59
C ARG A 166 14.11 -10.58 8.74
N ALA A 167 13.43 -11.73 8.65
CA ALA A 167 13.50 -12.78 9.66
C ALA A 167 14.92 -13.32 9.80
N ASP A 168 15.60 -13.62 8.69
CA ASP A 168 16.98 -14.09 8.67
C ASP A 168 17.95 -13.07 9.29
N LEU A 169 17.76 -11.78 9.01
CA LEU A 169 18.54 -10.70 9.64
C LEU A 169 18.31 -10.61 11.15
N HIS A 170 17.06 -10.80 11.60
CA HIS A 170 16.77 -10.85 13.03
C HIS A 170 17.40 -12.06 13.70
N GLU A 171 17.38 -13.23 13.07
CA GLU A 171 17.99 -14.45 13.60
C GLU A 171 19.52 -14.33 13.68
N THR A 172 20.16 -13.86 12.60
CA THR A 172 21.62 -13.64 12.57
C THR A 172 22.06 -12.60 13.60
N ARG A 173 21.28 -11.53 13.79
CA ARG A 173 21.53 -10.54 14.85
C ARG A 173 21.41 -11.14 16.24
N ALA A 174 20.35 -11.92 16.50
CA ALA A 174 20.19 -12.60 17.78
C ALA A 174 21.31 -13.62 18.04
N GLY A 175 21.78 -14.30 16.98
CA GLY A 175 22.95 -15.17 17.04
C GLY A 175 24.23 -14.42 17.40
N ALA A 176 24.47 -13.25 16.79
CA ALA A 176 25.61 -12.39 17.11
C ALA A 176 25.56 -11.91 18.57
N GLU A 177 24.40 -11.46 19.06
CA GLU A 177 24.22 -11.01 20.44
C GLU A 177 24.50 -12.14 21.46
N ARG A 178 24.15 -13.40 21.12
CA ARG A 178 24.50 -14.56 21.95
C ARG A 178 26.00 -14.83 21.98
N LEU A 179 26.66 -14.79 20.82
CA LEU A 179 28.11 -14.96 20.74
C LEU A 179 28.86 -13.86 21.49
N ASP A 180 28.41 -12.61 21.41
CA ASP A 180 28.98 -11.50 22.17
C ASP A 180 28.83 -11.72 23.69
N ALA A 181 27.67 -12.21 24.13
CA ALA A 181 27.44 -12.55 25.53
C ALA A 181 28.37 -13.69 26.02
N ASP A 182 28.58 -14.72 25.20
CA ASP A 182 29.46 -15.83 25.55
C ASP A 182 30.95 -15.45 25.49
N LEU A 183 31.34 -14.56 24.58
CA LEU A 183 32.67 -13.93 24.58
C LEU A 183 32.90 -13.10 25.85
N ALA A 184 31.90 -12.33 26.30
CA ALA A 184 31.99 -11.57 27.54
C ALA A 184 32.15 -12.49 28.77
N LYS A 185 31.40 -13.61 28.83
CA LYS A 185 31.55 -14.61 29.90
C LYS A 185 32.93 -15.24 29.90
N SER A 186 33.37 -15.78 28.76
CA SER A 186 34.68 -16.43 28.66
C SER A 186 35.84 -15.47 28.94
N SER A 187 35.73 -14.21 28.56
CA SER A 187 36.69 -13.16 28.94
C SER A 187 36.75 -12.95 30.46
N ASN A 188 35.60 -12.89 31.13
CA ASN A 188 35.55 -12.78 32.59
C ASN A 188 36.12 -14.03 33.29
N ASP A 189 35.84 -15.22 32.77
CA ASP A 189 36.40 -16.48 33.30
C ASP A 189 37.93 -16.55 33.09
N LEU A 190 38.44 -16.05 31.97
CA LEU A 190 39.88 -15.92 31.74
C LEU A 190 40.52 -14.91 32.72
N LEU A 191 39.83 -13.82 33.04
CA LEU A 191 40.30 -12.86 34.03
C LEU A 191 40.30 -13.45 35.46
N SER A 192 39.28 -14.21 35.83
CA SER A 192 39.21 -14.86 37.15
C SER A 192 40.26 -15.95 37.30
N THR A 193 40.42 -16.82 36.30
CA THR A 193 41.48 -17.84 36.28
C THR A 193 42.87 -17.23 36.31
N ARG A 194 43.09 -16.12 35.59
CA ARG A 194 44.34 -15.36 35.67
C ARG A 194 44.61 -14.84 37.08
N ARG A 195 43.60 -14.30 37.79
CA ARG A 195 43.75 -13.85 39.18
C ARG A 195 44.12 -15.00 40.11
N HIS A 196 43.41 -16.12 40.03
CA HIS A 196 43.73 -17.32 40.81
C HIS A 196 45.13 -17.86 40.54
N LEU A 197 45.59 -17.78 39.29
CA LEU A 197 46.94 -18.21 38.93
C LEU A 197 48.00 -17.28 39.54
N GLU A 198 47.77 -15.97 39.58
CA GLU A 198 48.66 -15.03 40.27
C GLU A 198 48.64 -15.21 41.80
N GLU A 199 47.48 -15.48 42.40
CA GLU A 199 47.35 -15.83 43.82
C GLU A 199 48.14 -17.12 44.13
N ALA A 200 47.95 -18.19 43.35
CA ALA A 200 48.67 -19.44 43.51
C ALA A 200 50.19 -19.30 43.35
N LYS A 201 50.64 -18.45 42.40
CA LYS A 201 52.06 -18.09 42.25
C LYS A 201 52.59 -17.37 43.49
N ALA A 202 51.84 -16.42 44.04
CA ALA A 202 52.23 -15.70 45.24
C ALA A 202 52.35 -16.64 46.44
N GLU A 203 51.38 -17.51 46.65
CA GLU A 203 51.45 -18.53 47.72
C GLU A 203 52.62 -19.50 47.52
N ALA A 204 52.90 -19.93 46.28
CA ALA A 204 54.04 -20.78 45.98
C ALA A 204 55.37 -20.10 46.35
N ALA A 205 55.51 -18.81 46.05
CA ALA A 205 56.68 -18.03 46.43
C ALA A 205 56.83 -17.87 47.95
N GLU A 206 55.72 -17.75 48.70
CA GLU A 206 55.75 -17.76 50.16
C GLU A 206 56.17 -19.11 50.74
N ARG A 207 55.61 -20.21 50.20
CA ARG A 207 56.00 -21.57 50.57
C ARG A 207 57.48 -21.83 50.30
N GLU A 208 58.00 -21.37 49.17
CA GLU A 208 59.41 -21.47 48.82
C GLU A 208 60.31 -20.73 49.83
N LYS A 209 59.91 -19.51 50.24
CA LYS A 209 60.60 -18.77 51.32
C LYS A 209 60.59 -19.54 52.64
N HIS A 210 59.46 -20.12 53.03
CA HIS A 210 59.37 -20.93 54.25
C HIS A 210 60.24 -22.19 54.17
N LEU A 211 60.25 -22.89 53.03
CA LEU A 211 61.14 -24.04 52.81
C LEU A 211 62.61 -23.64 52.91
N ALA A 212 63.01 -22.51 52.33
CA ALA A 212 64.37 -22.00 52.45
C ALA A 212 64.75 -21.69 53.91
N GLN A 213 63.82 -21.09 54.69
CA GLN A 213 64.03 -20.84 56.12
C GLN A 213 64.15 -22.14 56.94
N LEU A 214 63.28 -23.12 56.68
CA LEU A 214 63.34 -24.43 57.34
C LEU A 214 64.63 -25.18 56.99
N SER A 215 65.02 -25.19 55.72
CA SER A 215 66.29 -25.76 55.25
C SER A 215 67.48 -25.13 55.97
N LYS A 216 67.51 -23.80 56.11
CA LYS A 216 68.55 -23.09 56.87
C LYS A 216 68.59 -23.52 58.34
N ARG A 217 67.42 -23.58 59.02
CA ARG A 217 67.35 -24.03 60.42
C ARG A 217 67.80 -25.49 60.59
N MET A 218 67.46 -26.36 59.64
CA MET A 218 67.93 -27.75 59.64
C MET A 218 69.45 -27.80 59.51
N ALA A 219 70.06 -27.07 58.58
CA ALA A 219 71.51 -27.00 58.44
C ALA A 219 72.20 -26.45 59.72
N GLU A 220 71.62 -25.44 60.37
CA GLU A 220 72.11 -24.93 61.67
C GLU A 220 72.05 -26.01 62.77
N LYS A 221 70.97 -26.80 62.81
CA LYS A 221 70.81 -27.91 63.77
C LYS A 221 71.77 -29.06 63.47
N GLU A 222 71.96 -29.43 62.21
CA GLU A 222 72.96 -30.41 61.79
C GLU A 222 74.37 -29.97 62.18
N ALA A 223 74.73 -28.70 61.96
CA ALA A 223 76.02 -28.15 62.39
C ALA A 223 76.17 -28.16 63.92
N SER A 224 75.10 -27.85 64.67
CA SER A 224 75.10 -27.92 66.13
C SER A 224 75.26 -29.36 66.63
N LEU A 225 74.61 -30.34 66.00
CA LEU A 225 74.78 -31.75 66.32
C LEU A 225 76.20 -32.22 66.01
N ALA A 226 76.76 -31.86 64.86
CA ALA A 226 78.16 -32.18 64.52
C ALA A 226 79.14 -31.59 65.55
N LYS A 227 78.90 -30.36 66.02
CA LYS A 227 79.68 -29.77 67.13
C LYS A 227 79.53 -30.56 68.42
N ALA A 228 78.31 -30.95 68.80
CA ALA A 228 78.06 -31.75 70.00
C ALA A 228 78.77 -33.11 69.93
N PHE A 229 78.68 -33.83 68.80
CA PHE A 229 79.41 -35.06 68.57
C PHE A 229 80.93 -34.86 68.64
N GLY A 230 81.46 -33.75 68.13
CA GLY A 230 82.88 -33.40 68.26
C GLY A 230 83.31 -33.06 69.69
N VAL A 231 82.42 -32.55 70.54
CA VAL A 231 82.69 -32.38 71.99
C VAL A 231 82.66 -33.73 72.69
N ILE A 232 81.64 -34.56 72.43
CA ILE A 232 81.54 -35.92 72.98
C ILE A 232 82.81 -36.71 72.66
N ARG A 233 83.27 -36.70 71.41
CA ARG A 233 84.48 -37.41 70.99
C ARG A 233 85.74 -36.92 71.74
N ARG A 234 85.88 -35.62 71.95
CA ARG A 234 87.00 -35.05 72.75
C ARG A 234 86.90 -35.43 74.22
N LEU A 235 85.68 -35.48 74.78
CA LEU A 235 85.46 -35.96 76.14
C LEU A 235 85.81 -37.44 76.26
N GLU A 236 85.40 -38.27 75.29
CA GLU A 236 85.77 -39.70 75.20
C GLU A 236 87.30 -39.88 75.12
N GLU A 237 88.00 -39.08 74.31
CA GLU A 237 89.46 -39.07 74.23
C GLU A 237 90.10 -38.67 75.57
N SER A 238 89.65 -37.58 76.19
CA SER A 238 90.17 -37.12 77.49
C SER A 238 89.91 -38.10 78.63
N LEU A 239 88.76 -38.79 78.61
CA LEU A 239 88.45 -39.86 79.55
C LEU A 239 89.33 -41.08 79.31
N GLY A 240 89.64 -41.40 78.05
CA GLY A 240 90.62 -42.43 77.67
C GLY A 240 92.03 -42.12 78.17
N ASP A 241 92.47 -40.86 78.09
CA ASP A 241 93.78 -40.42 78.58
C ASP A 241 93.87 -40.39 80.12
N LEU A 242 92.77 -40.07 80.81
CA LEU A 242 92.67 -40.09 82.27
C LEU A 242 92.51 -41.52 82.84
N LEU A 243 92.13 -42.49 82.00
CA LEU A 243 92.01 -43.91 82.33
C LEU A 243 92.91 -44.76 81.41
N PRO A 244 94.25 -44.68 81.52
CA PRO A 244 95.10 -45.62 80.80
C PRO A 244 94.88 -47.00 81.44
N SER A 245 94.17 -47.87 80.71
CA SER A 245 93.95 -49.28 81.02
C SER A 245 92.88 -49.63 82.07
N VAL A 246 91.61 -49.33 81.79
CA VAL A 246 90.49 -50.28 82.05
C VAL A 246 89.46 -50.04 80.94
N MET A 247 88.95 -51.10 80.30
CA MET A 247 87.97 -51.14 79.18
C MET A 247 88.55 -51.61 77.83
N VAL A 248 89.46 -52.58 77.89
CA VAL A 248 89.35 -53.73 76.97
C VAL A 248 88.12 -54.50 77.42
N GLY A 249 87.02 -54.44 76.67
CA GLY A 249 85.86 -55.31 76.88
C GLY A 249 84.57 -54.58 77.26
N VAL A 250 83.94 -53.90 76.30
CA VAL A 250 82.49 -53.81 76.27
C VAL A 250 82.04 -54.22 74.87
N GLU A 251 81.48 -55.42 74.80
CA GLU A 251 80.91 -56.02 73.60
C GLU A 251 79.88 -55.09 72.98
N ARG A 252 80.02 -54.85 71.68
CA ARG A 252 78.92 -54.43 70.81
C ARG A 252 77.87 -55.54 70.80
N ARG A 253 76.85 -55.44 71.65
CA ARG A 253 75.56 -56.04 71.34
C ARG A 253 74.82 -55.14 70.37
N VAL A 254 74.77 -55.59 69.13
CA VAL A 254 73.84 -55.12 68.10
C VAL A 254 72.47 -55.71 68.43
N PRO A 255 71.40 -54.91 68.60
CA PRO A 255 70.04 -55.40 68.46
C PRO A 255 69.59 -55.23 67.00
N GLU A 256 68.95 -56.29 66.49
CA GLU A 256 68.22 -56.36 65.22
C GLU A 256 67.04 -55.38 65.16
#